data_AF-Q9F717-F1
#
_entry.id   AF-Q9F717-F1
#
_cell.length_a   1.000
_cell.length_b   1.000
_cell.length_c   1.000
_cell.angle_alpha   90.00
_cell.angle_beta   90.00
_cell.angle_gamma   90.00
#
_symmetry.space_group_name_H-M   'P 1'
#
loop_
_entity.id
_entity.type
_entity.pdbx_description
1 polymer ?
#
loop_
_entity_poly.entity_id
_entity_poly.type
_entity_poly.pdbx_seq_one_letter_code
_entity_poly.pdbx_strand_id
1 'polypeptide(L)' 'ESLLEESCLPFRLNDMGTIVEGSADELFAIARKLHEYCFVEGVARVYTVMKIDDRRDKSVAIGDKVASVEARKAVKPDK' A
#
# COMPACT_ATOMS: atom_id res chain seq x y z
N GLU A 1 8.28 3.96 -11.17
CA GLU A 1 8.91 3.14 -10.10
C GLU A 1 9.88 3.95 -9.25
N SER A 2 10.70 4.83 -9.84
CA SER A 2 11.66 5.70 -9.14
C SER A 2 11.14 6.40 -7.88
N LEU A 3 9.96 7.04 -7.91
CA LEU A 3 9.44 7.78 -6.73
C LEU A 3 9.11 6.88 -5.53
N LEU A 4 8.71 5.63 -5.77
CA LEU A 4 8.41 4.66 -4.72
C LEU A 4 9.71 4.04 -4.18
N GLU A 5 10.67 3.76 -5.05
CA GLU A 5 12.01 3.30 -4.67
C GLU A 5 12.76 4.35 -3.85
N GLU A 6 12.65 5.63 -4.21
CA GLU A 6 13.23 6.78 -3.48
C GLU A 6 12.62 6.99 -2.10
N SER A 7 11.39 6.50 -1.86
CA SER A 7 10.72 6.68 -0.58
C SER A 7 11.27 5.76 0.51
N CYS A 8 12.05 4.73 0.16
CA CYS A 8 12.53 3.68 1.07
C CYS A 8 11.42 2.97 1.87
N LEU A 9 10.14 3.15 1.50
CA LEU A 9 9.03 2.51 2.16
C LEU A 9 8.84 1.09 1.61
N PRO A 10 8.51 0.10 2.47
CA PRO A 10 8.11 -1.22 1.99
C PRO A 10 6.90 -1.10 1.08
N PHE A 11 7.04 -1.54 -0.18
CA PHE A 11 5.93 -1.57 -1.12
C PHE A 11 5.84 -2.92 -1.82
N ARG A 12 4.63 -3.28 -2.23
CA ARG A 12 4.35 -4.46 -3.04
C ARG A 12 3.42 -4.08 -4.19
N LEU A 13 3.86 -4.40 -5.40
CA LEU A 13 3.03 -4.29 -6.60
C LEU A 13 2.02 -5.45 -6.64
N ASN A 14 0.79 -5.14 -7.01
CA ASN A 14 -0.24 -6.10 -7.35
C ASN A 14 -0.86 -5.70 -8.70
N ASP A 15 -1.65 -6.60 -9.30
CA ASP A 15 -2.21 -6.42 -10.64
C ASP A 15 -3.11 -5.17 -10.77
N MET A 16 -3.60 -4.62 -9.65
CA MET A 16 -4.57 -3.51 -9.61
C MET A 16 -4.08 -2.29 -8.83
N GLY A 17 -2.81 -2.22 -8.44
CA GLY A 17 -2.26 -1.12 -7.68
C GLY A 17 -1.04 -1.45 -6.83
N THR A 18 -0.64 -0.48 -6.01
CA THR A 18 0.54 -0.58 -5.14
C THR A 18 0.10 -0.55 -3.69
N ILE A 19 0.55 -1.53 -2.90
CA ILE A 19 0.41 -1.52 -1.45
C ILE A 19 1.70 -0.93 -0.88
N VAL A 20 1.58 0.05 0.00
CA VAL A 20 2.72 0.71 0.67
C VAL A 20 2.49 0.63 2.18
N GLU A 21 3.54 0.31 2.93
CA GLU A 21 3.57 0.34 4.39
C GLU A 21 4.34 1.56 4.87
N GLY A 22 3.87 2.16 5.95
CA GLY A 22 4.57 3.25 6.60
C GLY A 22 3.69 3.91 7.65
N SER A 23 4.22 4.94 8.27
CA SER A 23 3.42 5.84 9.09
C SER A 23 2.40 6.59 8.24
N ALA A 24 1.31 7.06 8.87
CA ALA A 24 0.30 7.83 8.18
C ALA A 24 0.89 9.06 7.46
N ASP A 25 1.83 9.76 8.11
CA ASP A 25 2.47 10.95 7.54
C ASP A 25 3.29 10.63 6.28
N GLU A 26 4.03 9.51 6.29
CA GLU A 26 4.78 9.04 5.12
C GLU A 26 3.85 8.64 3.97
N LEU A 27 2.75 7.94 4.28
CA LEU A 27 1.75 7.54 3.29
C LEU A 27 1.07 8.74 2.63
N PHE A 28 0.73 9.78 3.40
CA PHE A 28 0.17 11.01 2.83
C PHE A 28 1.21 11.79 2.02
N ALA A 29 2.45 11.85 2.49
CA ALA A 29 3.52 12.55 1.77
C ALA A 29 3.79 11.92 0.40
N ILE A 30 3.84 10.58 0.33
CA ILE A 30 4.05 9.89 -0.93
C ILE A 30 2.83 9.96 -1.85
N ALA A 31 1.61 9.86 -1.30
CA ALA A 31 0.38 10.05 -2.06
C ALA A 31 0.37 11.37 -2.83
N ARG A 32 0.72 12.45 -2.13
CA ARG A 32 0.81 13.79 -2.72
C ARG A 32 1.85 13.82 -3.83
N LYS A 33 3.07 13.33 -3.57
CA LYS A 33 4.14 13.31 -4.58
C LYS A 33 3.71 12.55 -5.84
N LEU A 34 3.09 11.38 -5.69
CA LEU A 34 2.61 10.57 -6.81
C LEU A 34 1.49 11.27 -7.59
N HIS A 35 0.55 11.89 -6.88
CA HIS A 35 -0.54 12.64 -7.52
C HIS A 35 -0.02 13.82 -8.34
N GLU A 36 0.90 14.61 -7.78
CA GLU A 36 1.52 15.77 -8.43
C GLU A 36 2.42 15.39 -9.60
N TYR A 37 3.17 14.29 -9.48
CA TYR A 37 4.05 13.80 -10.54
C TYR A 37 3.29 13.55 -11.84
N CYS A 38 2.05 13.05 -11.76
CA CYS A 38 1.21 12.86 -12.94
C CYS A 38 0.83 14.17 -13.66
N PHE A 39 0.83 15.32 -12.99
CA PHE A 39 0.58 16.61 -13.64
C PHE A 39 1.82 17.17 -14.35
N VAL A 40 3.02 16.81 -13.91
CA VAL A 40 4.29 17.20 -14.57
C VAL A 40 4.34 16.67 -16.02
N GLU A 41 3.71 15.53 -16.27
CA GLU A 41 3.57 14.91 -17.60
C GLU A 41 2.49 15.59 -18.49
N GLY A 42 1.94 16.73 -18.06
CA GLY A 42 1.00 17.54 -18.86
C GLY A 42 -0.46 17.07 -18.81
N VAL A 43 -0.81 16.18 -17.87
CA VAL A 43 -2.18 15.66 -17.71
C VAL A 43 -3.04 16.68 -16.97
N ALA A 44 -4.22 17.02 -17.48
CA ALA A 44 -5.08 18.06 -16.89
C ALA A 44 -5.90 17.59 -15.67
N ARG A 45 -6.05 16.27 -15.47
CA ARG A 45 -6.81 15.70 -14.37
C ARG A 45 -6.26 14.34 -13.97
N VAL A 46 -6.06 14.16 -12.67
CA VAL A 46 -5.66 12.90 -12.05
C VAL A 46 -6.73 12.48 -11.05
N TYR A 47 -7.09 11.20 -11.05
CA TYR A 47 -7.99 10.62 -10.06
C TYR A 47 -7.23 9.55 -9.27
N THR A 48 -7.04 9.80 -7.97
CA THR A 48 -6.30 8.91 -7.07
C THR A 48 -7.25 8.32 -6.05
N VAL A 49 -7.24 6.99 -5.92
CA VAL A 49 -7.97 6.26 -4.89
C VAL A 49 -6.97 5.70 -3.90
N MET A 50 -7.07 6.13 -2.64
CA MET A 50 -6.22 5.65 -1.56
C MET A 50 -7.11 5.06 -0.45
N LYS A 51 -6.71 3.89 0.06
CA LYS A 51 -7.34 3.25 1.21
C LYS A 51 -6.27 3.08 2.28
N ILE A 52 -6.51 3.65 3.47
CA ILE A 52 -5.60 3.60 4.61
C ILE A 52 -6.25 2.74 5.70
N ASP A 53 -5.54 1.71 6.14
CA ASP A 53 -5.93 0.84 7.26
C ASP A 53 -4.99 1.17 8.44
N ASP A 54 -5.29 2.25 9.18
CA ASP A 54 -4.53 2.68 10.37
C ASP A 54 -5.16 2.07 11.63
N ARG A 55 -4.50 1.05 12.17
CA ARG A 55 -4.88 0.41 13.43
C ARG A 55 -3.95 0.81 14.54
N ARG A 56 -4.49 1.49 15.56
CA ARG A 56 -3.76 1.93 16.75
C ARG A 56 -3.80 0.95 17.91
N ASP A 57 -4.63 -0.09 17.78
CA ASP A 57 -4.83 -1.11 18.79
C ASP A 57 -3.84 -2.27 18.67
N LYS A 58 -3.25 -2.50 17.48
CA LYS A 58 -2.20 -3.50 17.23
C LYS A 58 -1.27 -3.03 16.11
N SER A 59 0.03 -3.28 16.24
CA SER A 59 0.98 -3.15 15.14
C SER A 59 0.74 -4.26 14.11
N VAL A 60 0.50 -3.88 12.86
CA VAL A 60 0.26 -4.82 11.74
C VAL A 60 1.22 -4.45 10.62
N ALA A 61 2.01 -5.41 10.15
CA ALA A 61 2.93 -5.23 9.03
C ALA A 61 2.38 -5.84 7.72
N ILE A 62 2.91 -5.40 6.57
CA ILE A 62 2.66 -6.02 5.26
C ILE A 62 3.08 -7.47 5.33
N GLY A 63 2.11 -8.36 5.12
CA GLY A 63 2.31 -9.80 5.20
C GLY A 63 1.52 -10.45 6.32
N ASP A 64 1.19 -9.74 7.40
CA ASP A 64 0.45 -10.32 8.53
C ASP A 64 -0.95 -10.78 8.12
N LYS A 65 -1.61 -10.03 7.22
CA LYS A 65 -2.93 -10.37 6.70
C LYS A 65 -2.86 -11.57 5.73
N VAL A 66 -1.79 -11.68 4.95
CA VAL A 66 -1.56 -12.84 4.06
C VAL A 66 -1.24 -14.08 4.89
N ALA A 67 -0.33 -13.97 5.85
CA ALA A 67 0.01 -15.02 6.80
C ALA A 67 -1.20 -15.48 7.62
N SER A 68 -2.08 -14.56 8.04
CA SER A 68 -3.33 -14.91 8.73
C SER A 68 -4.30 -15.66 7.82
N VAL A 69 -4.41 -15.28 6.55
CA VAL A 69 -5.23 -16.00 5.56
C VAL A 69 -4.64 -17.36 5.21
N GLU A 70 -3.32 -17.47 5.06
CA GLU A 70 -2.63 -18.75 4.82
C GLU A 70 -2.75 -19.69 6.02
N ALA A 71 -2.56 -19.17 7.25
CA ALA A 71 -2.79 -19.92 8.47
C ALA A 71 -4.24 -20.42 8.56
N ARG A 72 -5.23 -19.60 8.16
CA ARG A 72 -6.63 -20.05 8.10
C ARG A 72 -6.90 -21.08 7.01
N LYS A 73 -6.18 -21.04 5.88
CA LYS A 73 -6.26 -22.08 4.84
C LYS A 73 -5.64 -23.41 5.27
N ALA A 74 -4.61 -23.39 6.10
CA ALA A 74 -3.99 -24.59 6.68
C ALA A 74 -4.89 -25.30 7.71
N VAL A 75 -5.94 -24.64 8.22
CA VAL A 75 -6.89 -25.20 9.20
C VAL A 75 -8.22 -25.60 8.54
N LYS A 76 -8.21 -26.07 7.29
CA LYS A 76 -9.32 -26.90 6.79
C LYS A 76 -9.01 -28.37 7.06
N PRO A 77 -9.53 -28.97 8.15
CA PRO A 77 -9.84 -30.38 8.10
C PRO A 77 -11.11 -30.58 7.25
N ASP A 78 -11.28 -31.83 6.83
CA ASP A 78 -12.44 -32.43 6.17
C ASP A 78 -12.54 -32.29 4.64
N LYS A 79 -11.82 -33.20 3.98
CA LYS A 79 -12.47 -34.46 3.58
C LYS A 79 -11.70 -35.66 4.07
#